data_AF-A0A943XT31-F1
#
_entry.id   AF-A0A943XT31-F1
#
_cell.length_a   1.000
_cell.length_b   1.000
_cell.length_c   1.000
_cell.angle_alpha   90.00
_cell.angle_beta   90.00
_cell.angle_gamma   90.00
#
_symmetry.space_group_name_H-M   'P 1'
#
loop_
_entity.id
_entity.type
_entity.pdbx_description
1 polymer ?
#
loop_
_entity_poly.entity_id
_entity_poly.type
_entity_poly.pdbx_seq_one_letter_code
_entity_poly.pdbx_strand_id
1 'polypeptide(L)'
;MSNKLVVYYTHSGNTEKIARIIAAQTGADLLEIQPVSAYPCEYDAVVAQAKQEISTNFRPELQPYAEIASNYDTIFVGSPNWWSTIAPPIA
;
A
#
# COMPACT_ATOMS: atom_id res chain seq x y z
N MET A 1 -22.64 0.56 14.01
CA MET A 1 -22.16 0.75 12.62
C MET A 1 -20.80 0.11 12.54
N SER A 2 -20.43 -0.49 11.42
CA SER A 2 -19.11 -1.11 11.27
C SER A 2 -18.13 -0.13 10.64
N ASN A 3 -16.99 0.07 11.29
CA ASN A 3 -15.93 0.95 10.82
C ASN A 3 -15.06 0.18 9.83
N LYS A 4 -14.87 0.76 8.63
CA LYS A 4 -14.08 0.13 7.56
C LYS A 4 -12.93 1.04 7.15
N LEU A 5 -11.81 0.44 6.80
CA LEU A 5 -10.63 1.13 6.32
C LEU A 5 -10.14 0.49 5.03
N VAL A 6 -9.70 1.31 4.08
CA VAL A 6 -8.89 0.86 2.95
C VAL A 6 -7.47 1.39 3.17
N VAL A 7 -6.56 0.46 3.44
CA VAL A 7 -5.12 0.71 3.51
C VAL A 7 -4.51 0.37 2.17
N TYR A 8 -3.68 1.24 1.58
CA TYR A 8 -3.07 0.94 0.29
C TYR A 8 -1.71 1.59 0.10
N TYR A 9 -0.88 0.96 -0.74
CA TYR A 9 0.31 1.60 -1.33
C TYR A 9 0.08 1.81 -2.82
N THR A 10 0.63 2.90 -3.37
CA THR A 10 0.59 3.19 -4.80
C THR A 10 1.93 3.77 -5.26
N HIS A 11 2.36 3.43 -6.46
CA HIS A 11 3.52 4.08 -7.10
C HIS A 11 3.08 5.01 -8.23
N SER A 12 2.25 4.50 -9.14
CA SER A 12 1.78 5.22 -10.33
C SER A 12 0.29 5.59 -10.29
N GLY A 13 -0.36 5.54 -9.12
CA GLY A 13 -1.75 5.99 -8.93
C GLY A 13 -2.85 4.96 -9.22
N ASN A 14 -2.53 3.81 -9.82
CA ASN A 14 -3.55 2.81 -10.16
C ASN A 14 -4.23 2.21 -8.92
N THR A 15 -3.45 1.81 -7.91
CA THR A 15 -3.98 1.25 -6.67
C THR A 15 -4.81 2.27 -5.90
N GLU A 16 -4.34 3.53 -5.86
CA GLU A 16 -5.09 4.65 -5.26
C GLU A 16 -6.47 4.82 -5.90
N LYS A 17 -6.53 4.80 -7.23
CA LYS A 17 -7.81 4.93 -7.96
C LYS A 17 -8.81 3.86 -7.51
N ILE A 18 -8.36 2.61 -7.38
CA ILE A 18 -9.22 1.51 -6.91
C ILE A 18 -9.57 1.67 -5.42
N ALA A 19 -8.61 2.06 -4.58
CA ALA A 19 -8.84 2.31 -3.16
C ALA A 19 -9.94 3.37 -2.95
N ARG A 20 -9.87 4.49 -3.69
CA ARG A 20 -10.88 5.55 -3.67
C ARG A 20 -12.27 5.07 -4.12
N ILE A 21 -12.33 4.19 -5.13
CA ILE A 21 -13.60 3.59 -5.57
C ILE A 21 -14.19 2.70 -4.48
N ILE A 22 -13.37 1.85 -3.84
CA ILE A 22 -13.81 0.97 -2.75
C ILE A 22 -14.31 1.82 -1.57
N ALA A 23 -13.55 2.84 -1.17
CA ALA A 23 -13.96 3.75 -0.09
C ALA A 23 -15.31 4.41 -0.39
N ALA A 24 -15.49 4.95 -1.60
CA ALA A 24 -16.74 5.58 -2.02
C ALA A 24 -17.95 4.62 -2.01
N GLN A 25 -17.74 3.35 -2.35
CA GLN A 25 -18.81 2.35 -2.36
C GLN A 25 -19.14 1.78 -0.97
N THR A 26 -18.17 1.76 -0.07
CA THR A 26 -18.28 1.07 1.22
C THR A 26 -18.46 2.00 2.42
N GLY A 27 -18.21 3.29 2.23
CA GLY A 27 -18.12 4.29 3.29
C GLY A 27 -16.86 4.12 4.16
N ALA A 28 -15.82 3.47 3.64
CA ALA A 28 -14.58 3.24 4.36
C ALA A 28 -13.67 4.47 4.37
N ASP A 29 -12.89 4.61 5.43
CA ASP A 29 -11.79 5.57 5.48
C ASP A 29 -10.66 5.16 4.52
N LEU A 30 -9.80 6.12 4.17
CA LEU A 30 -8.63 5.90 3.31
C LEU A 30 -7.35 6.16 4.08
N LEU A 31 -6.40 5.23 3.97
CA LEU A 31 -5.04 5.40 4.43
C LEU A 31 -4.07 4.98 3.33
N GLU A 32 -3.27 5.93 2.86
CA GLU A 32 -2.13 5.64 2.01
C GLU A 32 -0.90 5.33 2.88
N ILE A 33 -0.29 4.18 2.63
CA ILE A 33 0.99 3.77 3.21
C ILE A 33 2.11 4.31 2.33
N GLN A 34 3.13 4.88 2.97
CA GLN A 34 4.26 5.56 2.38
C GLN A 34 5.54 5.06 3.05
N PRO A 35 6.50 4.53 2.27
CA PRO A 35 7.82 4.24 2.80
C PRO A 35 8.55 5.53 3.19
N VAL A 36 9.42 5.47 4.20
CA VAL A 36 10.28 6.61 4.61
C VAL A 36 11.14 7.08 3.45
N SER A 37 11.70 6.12 2.69
CA SER A 37 12.39 6.37 1.44
C SER A 37 11.48 6.04 0.27
N ALA A 38 11.08 7.05 -0.50
CA ALA A 38 10.25 6.86 -1.68
C ALA A 38 10.96 6.01 -2.74
N TYR A 39 10.18 5.18 -3.46
CA TYR A 39 10.70 4.45 -4.62
C TYR A 39 11.05 5.43 -5.76
N PRO A 40 12.05 5.10 -6.59
CA PRO A 40 12.38 5.87 -7.77
C PRO A 40 11.17 6.05 -8.69
N CYS A 41 11.07 7.20 -9.38
CA CYS A 41 10.05 7.42 -10.40
C CYS A 41 10.32 6.61 -11.68
N GLU A 42 11.59 6.35 -11.95
CA GLU A 42 12.06 5.72 -13.19
C GLU A 42 11.72 4.24 -13.20
N TYR A 43 11.00 3.81 -14.24
CA TYR A 43 10.44 2.46 -14.33
C TYR A 43 11.48 1.35 -14.14
N ASP A 44 12.60 1.41 -14.85
CA ASP A 44 13.63 0.37 -14.75
C ASP A 44 14.28 0.35 -13.36
N ALA A 45 14.42 1.51 -12.72
CA ALA A 45 14.99 1.63 -11.39
C ALA A 45 14.05 1.03 -10.32
N VAL A 46 12.74 1.35 -10.37
CA VAL A 46 11.76 0.76 -9.43
C VAL A 46 11.61 -0.75 -9.66
N VAL A 47 11.63 -1.22 -10.90
CA VAL A 47 11.55 -2.66 -11.22
C VAL A 47 12.76 -3.42 -10.66
N ALA A 48 13.97 -2.87 -10.81
CA ALA A 48 15.20 -3.46 -10.29
C ALA A 48 15.20 -3.49 -8.75
N GLN A 49 14.85 -2.37 -8.10
CA GLN A 49 14.76 -2.28 -6.65
C GLN A 49 13.71 -3.26 -6.09
N ALA A 50 12.49 -3.25 -6.64
CA ALA A 50 11.42 -4.15 -6.19
C ALA A 50 11.82 -5.62 -6.31
N LYS A 51 12.49 -6.02 -7.39
CA LYS A 51 12.99 -7.40 -7.56
C LYS A 51 13.95 -7.78 -6.45
N GLN A 52 14.90 -6.91 -6.16
CA GLN A 52 15.90 -7.13 -5.11
C GLN A 52 15.22 -7.27 -3.75
N GLU A 53 14.37 -6.31 -3.38
CA GLU A 53 13.69 -6.29 -2.08
C GLU A 53 12.79 -7.50 -1.87
N ILE A 54 12.03 -7.91 -2.90
CA ILE A 54 11.20 -9.11 -2.84
C ILE A 54 12.07 -10.36 -2.65
N SER A 55 13.18 -10.47 -3.41
CA SER A 55 14.07 -11.62 -3.32
C SER A 55 14.79 -11.77 -1.98
N THR A 56 15.03 -10.65 -1.28
CA THR A 56 15.68 -10.62 0.03
C THR A 56 14.68 -10.55 1.18
N ASN A 57 13.38 -10.61 0.90
CA ASN A 57 12.31 -10.39 1.86
C ASN A 57 12.47 -9.06 2.65
N PHE A 58 13.05 -8.05 2.00
CA PHE A 58 13.21 -6.72 2.58
C PHE A 58 11.84 -6.08 2.80
N ARG A 59 11.72 -5.33 3.90
CA ARG A 59 10.53 -4.56 4.25
C ARG A 59 10.97 -3.12 4.47
N PRO A 60 10.59 -2.18 3.58
CA PRO A 60 10.96 -0.79 3.75
C PRO A 60 10.33 -0.25 5.04
N GLU A 61 11.07 0.60 5.75
CA GLU A 61 10.52 1.36 6.86
C GLU A 61 9.39 2.26 6.35
N LEU A 62 8.29 2.29 7.08
CA LEU A 62 7.11 3.09 6.74
C LEU A 62 7.08 4.36 7.59
N GLN A 63 6.47 5.41 7.06
CA GLN A 63 6.16 6.60 7.86
C GLN A 63 5.34 6.20 9.09
N PRO A 64 5.52 6.86 10.25
CA PRO A 64 4.77 6.51 11.45
C PRO A 64 3.28 6.80 11.25
N TYR A 65 2.45 5.81 11.54
CA TYR A 65 1.00 5.94 11.59
C TYR A 65 0.53 5.79 13.04
N ALA A 66 -0.52 6.51 13.43
CA ALA A 66 -1.20 6.25 14.71
C ALA A 66 -1.65 4.77 14.77
N GLU A 67 -1.93 4.20 15.94
CA GLU A 67 -2.51 2.86 15.99
C GLU A 67 -3.91 2.85 15.35
N ILE A 68 -4.00 2.32 14.13
CA ILE A 68 -5.23 2.38 13.31
C ILE A 68 -6.06 1.11 13.51
N ALA A 69 -5.41 -0.05 13.68
CA ALA A 69 -6.05 -1.36 13.58
C ALA A 69 -7.15 -1.64 14.62
N SER A 70 -7.07 -1.04 15.82
CA SER A 70 -8.05 -1.28 16.90
C SER A 70 -9.41 -0.61 16.69
N ASN A 71 -9.51 0.33 15.73
CA ASN A 71 -10.72 1.13 15.52
C ASN A 71 -11.62 0.64 14.37
N TYR A 72 -11.17 -0.37 13.60
CA TYR A 72 -11.85 -0.83 12.39
C TYR A 72 -12.18 -2.33 12.45
N ASP A 73 -13.40 -2.69 12.06
CA ASP A 73 -13.85 -4.09 12.02
C ASP A 73 -13.44 -4.77 10.71
N THR A 74 -13.22 -4.00 9.64
CA THR A 74 -12.84 -4.51 8.32
C THR A 74 -11.77 -3.62 7.72
N ILE A 75 -10.68 -4.24 7.28
CA ILE A 75 -9.58 -3.56 6.61
C ILE A 75 -9.41 -4.19 5.22
N PHE A 76 -9.61 -3.39 4.18
CA PHE A 76 -9.22 -3.72 2.82
C PHE A 76 -7.76 -3.32 2.64
N VAL A 77 -6.96 -4.19 1.99
CA VAL A 77 -5.54 -3.94 1.74
C VAL A 77 -5.28 -3.89 0.24
N GLY A 78 -4.79 -2.76 -0.25
CA GLY A 78 -4.50 -2.50 -1.66
C GLY A 78 -2.99 -2.44 -1.93
N SER A 79 -2.53 -3.15 -2.95
CA SER A 79 -1.13 -3.14 -3.36
C SER A 79 -1.01 -3.27 -4.88
N PRO A 80 -0.04 -2.62 -5.53
CA PRO A 80 0.29 -2.96 -6.90
C PRO A 80 0.87 -4.39 -6.95
N ASN A 81 0.61 -5.09 -8.05
CA ASN A 81 1.24 -6.39 -8.30
C ASN A 81 2.65 -6.17 -8.84
N TRP A 82 3.65 -6.44 -8.01
CA TRP A 82 5.06 -6.37 -8.39
C TRP A 82 5.64 -7.77 -8.35
N TRP A 83 6.20 -8.23 -9.46
CA TRP A 83 6.79 -9.57 -9.58
C TRP A 83 5.85 -10.70 -9.12
N SER A 84 4.57 -10.60 -9.47
CA SER A 84 3.53 -11.58 -9.10
C SER A 84 3.28 -11.70 -7.58
N THR A 85 3.66 -10.68 -6.82
CA THR A 85 3.42 -10.58 -5.38
C THR A 85 2.95 -9.17 -4.98
N ILE A 86 2.69 -9.01 -3.69
CA ILE A 86 2.40 -7.74 -3.02
C ILE A 86 3.67 -6.89 -3.01
N ALA A 87 3.56 -5.60 -3.29
CA ALA A 87 4.69 -4.67 -3.17
C ALA A 87 5.24 -4.61 -1.73
N PRO A 88 6.57 -4.52 -1.53
CA PRO A 88 7.20 -4.53 -0.21
C PRO A 88 6.62 -3.57 0.84
N PRO A 89 6.11 -2.36 0.51
CA PRO A 89 5.48 -1.48 1.50
C PRO A 89 4.23 -2.05 2.20
N ILE A 90 3.64 -3.13 1.67
CA ILE A 90 2.43 -3.77 2.20
C ILE A 90 2.70 -5.21 2.68
N ALA A 91 3.84 -5.82 2.31
CA ALA A 91 4.12 -7.25 2.47
C ALA A 91 4.60 -7.66 3.85
#